data_AF-A0A0J7LFG4-F1
#
_entry.id   AF-A0A0J7LFG4-F1
#
_cell.length_a   1.000
_cell.length_b   1.000
_cell.length_c   1.000
_cell.angle_alpha   90.00
_cell.angle_beta   90.00
_cell.angle_gamma   90.00
#
_symmetry.space_group_name_H-M   'P 1'
#
loop_
_entity.id
_entity.type
_entity.pdbx_description
1 polymer ?
#
loop_
_entity_poly.entity_id
_entity_poly.type
_entity_poly.pdbx_seq_one_letter_code
_entity_poly.pdbx_strand_id
1 'polypeptide(L)'
;MNLKITQIESFISQLEATKNNLPNRYLQSKILNILEQLIVIKDTDNWHRFDQLKTMIKSLREPYDGQSGELRDEEVKRLILSAYDELIGILKSYIPVE
;
A
#
# COMPACT_ATOMS: atom_id res chain seq x y z
N MET A 1 -11.81 0.74 -17.23
CA MET A 1 -10.45 0.97 -17.76
C MET A 1 -9.60 -0.10 -17.12
N ASN A 2 -9.37 -1.24 -17.77
CA ASN A 2 -8.72 -2.37 -17.10
C ASN A 2 -7.30 -2.02 -16.65
N LEU A 3 -6.92 -2.46 -15.44
CA LEU A 3 -5.55 -2.35 -14.96
C LEU A 3 -4.62 -3.15 -15.89
N LYS A 4 -3.59 -2.51 -16.42
CA LYS A 4 -2.58 -3.21 -17.22
C LYS A 4 -1.61 -3.95 -16.31
N ILE A 5 -1.20 -5.16 -16.70
CA ILE A 5 -0.19 -5.96 -15.97
C ILE A 5 1.08 -5.13 -15.72
N THR A 6 1.54 -4.36 -16.71
CA THR A 6 2.71 -3.48 -16.57
C THR A 6 2.54 -2.40 -15.49
N GLN A 7 1.32 -1.93 -15.24
CA GLN A 7 1.05 -1.00 -14.14
C GLN A 7 1.06 -1.72 -12.79
N ILE A 8 0.53 -2.94 -12.73
CA ILE A 8 0.54 -3.81 -11.54
C ILE A 8 1.99 -4.09 -11.12
N GLU A 9 2.83 -4.53 -12.06
CA GLU A 9 4.25 -4.80 -11.83
C GLU A 9 5.02 -3.55 -11.37
N SER A 10 4.68 -2.38 -11.93
CA SER A 10 5.23 -1.11 -11.49
C SER A 10 4.85 -0.78 -10.04
N PHE A 11 3.59 -0.99 -9.66
CA PHE A 11 3.15 -0.77 -8.28
C PHE A 11 3.84 -1.72 -7.30
N ILE A 12 3.97 -3.00 -7.64
CA ILE A 12 4.70 -3.99 -6.84
C ILE A 12 6.15 -3.56 -6.65
N SER A 13 6.84 -3.21 -7.75
CA SER A 13 8.24 -2.78 -7.70
C SER A 13 8.44 -1.54 -6.83
N GLN A 14 7.54 -0.56 -6.93
CA GLN A 14 7.59 0.64 -6.08
C GLN A 14 7.37 0.34 -4.60
N LEU A 15 6.45 -0.57 -4.29
CA LEU A 15 6.18 -1.02 -2.92
C LEU A 15 7.40 -1.76 -2.36
N GLU A 16 7.93 -2.75 -3.08
CA GLU A 16 9.09 -3.56 -2.65
C GLU A 16 10.35 -2.70 -2.45
N ALA A 17 10.62 -1.76 -3.36
CA ALA A 17 11.71 -0.80 -3.19
C ALA A 17 11.56 0.10 -1.95
N THR A 18 10.31 0.37 -1.54
CA THR A 18 10.02 1.21 -0.39
C THR A 18 10.06 0.43 0.94
N LYS A 19 9.58 -0.82 0.97
CA LYS A 19 9.60 -1.67 2.17
C LYS A 19 11.02 -1.96 2.66
N ASN A 20 11.98 -2.06 1.75
CA ASN A 20 13.39 -2.27 2.09
C ASN A 20 14.01 -1.10 2.91
N ASN A 21 13.29 0.03 3.06
CA ASN A 21 13.74 1.22 3.79
C ASN A 21 13.00 1.46 5.13
N LEU A 22 12.47 0.42 5.79
CA LEU A 22 11.71 0.42 7.07
C LEU A 22 10.27 0.98 6.97
N PRO A 23 9.34 0.54 7.85
CA PRO A 23 8.01 1.12 7.96
C PRO A 23 8.12 2.56 8.47
N ASN A 24 8.10 3.50 7.52
CA ASN A 24 8.20 4.93 7.75
C ASN A 24 7.03 5.66 7.07
N ARG A 25 6.96 6.99 7.25
CA ARG A 25 5.93 7.82 6.64
C ARG A 25 5.87 7.71 5.12
N TYR A 26 7.02 7.45 4.50
CA TYR A 26 7.13 7.33 3.06
C TYR A 26 6.47 6.04 2.53
N LEU A 27 6.64 4.91 3.23
CA LEU A 27 5.91 3.66 2.91
C LEU A 27 4.40 3.85 3.04
N GLN A 28 3.92 4.45 4.13
CA GLN A 28 2.50 4.74 4.33
C GLN A 28 1.95 5.61 3.18
N SER A 29 2.67 6.68 2.82
CA SER A 29 2.29 7.59 1.74
C SER A 29 2.25 6.88 0.39
N LYS A 30 3.21 5.98 0.13
CA LYS A 30 3.25 5.20 -1.12
C LYS A 30 2.06 4.25 -1.24
N ILE A 31 1.73 3.54 -0.15
CA ILE A 31 0.54 2.66 -0.09
C ILE A 31 -0.72 3.47 -0.39
N LEU A 32 -0.90 4.62 0.27
CA LEU A 32 -2.06 5.49 0.04
C LEU A 32 -2.17 5.96 -1.40
N ASN A 33 -1.06 6.38 -2.00
CA ASN A 33 -1.03 6.85 -3.39
C ASN A 33 -1.45 5.74 -4.37
N ILE A 34 -0.91 4.54 -4.20
CA ILE A 34 -1.24 3.39 -5.04
C ILE A 34 -2.73 3.01 -4.86
N LEU A 35 -3.22 2.96 -3.63
CA LEU A 35 -4.64 2.70 -3.35
C LEU A 35 -5.55 3.73 -4.01
N GLU A 36 -5.20 5.02 -3.99
CA GLU A 36 -5.96 6.07 -4.67
C GLU A 36 -6.01 5.85 -6.19
N GLN A 37 -4.90 5.47 -6.81
CA GLN A 37 -4.87 5.13 -8.24
C GLN A 37 -5.73 3.90 -8.55
N LEU A 38 -5.65 2.84 -7.73
CA LEU A 38 -6.43 1.61 -7.90
C LEU A 38 -7.94 1.84 -7.72
N ILE A 39 -8.33 2.68 -6.76
CA ILE A 39 -9.73 3.02 -6.48
C ILE A 39 -10.35 3.83 -7.63
N VAL A 40 -9.59 4.74 -8.24
CA VAL A 40 -10.07 5.54 -9.39
C VAL A 40 -10.39 4.65 -10.58
N ILE A 41 -9.63 3.58 -10.76
CA ILE A 41 -9.80 2.68 -11.90
C ILE A 41 -11.14 1.93 -11.83
N LYS A 42 -11.74 1.74 -10.63
CA LYS A 42 -13.06 1.12 -10.39
C LYS A 42 -13.29 -0.23 -11.09
N ASP A 43 -12.24 -0.87 -11.57
CA ASP A 43 -12.30 -2.02 -12.50
C ASP A 43 -11.78 -3.30 -11.84
N THR A 44 -11.96 -3.43 -10.52
CA THR A 44 -11.36 -4.53 -9.77
C THR A 44 -12.39 -5.13 -8.81
N ASP A 45 -12.44 -6.47 -8.78
CA ASP A 45 -13.18 -7.24 -7.76
C ASP A 45 -12.77 -6.82 -6.32
N ASN A 46 -11.57 -6.25 -6.20
CA ASN A 46 -10.97 -5.79 -4.96
C ASN A 46 -11.17 -4.28 -4.65
N TRP A 47 -11.98 -3.55 -5.44
CA TRP A 47 -12.16 -2.10 -5.23
C TRP A 47 -12.62 -1.75 -3.81
N HIS A 48 -13.61 -2.47 -3.29
CA HIS A 48 -14.09 -2.30 -1.92
C HIS A 48 -12.96 -2.55 -0.90
N ARG A 49 -12.09 -3.52 -1.18
CA ARG A 49 -10.98 -3.84 -0.30
C ARG A 49 -9.89 -2.77 -0.32
N PHE A 50 -9.62 -2.19 -1.49
CA PHE A 50 -8.70 -1.05 -1.61
C PHE A 50 -9.21 0.17 -0.83
N ASP A 51 -10.51 0.45 -0.88
CA ASP A 51 -11.10 1.56 -0.12
C ASP A 51 -11.05 1.33 1.41
N GLN A 52 -11.29 0.09 1.85
CA GLN A 52 -11.10 -0.32 3.25
C GLN A 52 -9.65 -0.13 3.72
N LEU A 53 -8.68 -0.63 2.93
CA LEU A 53 -7.26 -0.46 3.24
C LEU A 53 -6.87 1.03 3.31
N LYS A 54 -7.36 1.84 2.37
CA LYS A 54 -7.11 3.29 2.36
C LYS A 54 -7.67 3.94 3.63
N THR A 55 -8.91 3.62 4.00
CA THR A 55 -9.55 4.17 5.19
C THR A 55 -8.82 3.77 6.46
N MET A 56 -8.42 2.51 6.58
CA MET A 56 -7.61 2.00 7.68
C MET A 56 -6.28 2.74 7.78
N ILE A 57 -5.54 2.88 6.68
CA ILE A 57 -4.24 3.56 6.69
C ILE A 57 -4.37 5.06 6.98
N LYS A 58 -5.44 5.73 6.53
CA LYS A 58 -5.71 7.14 6.85
C LYS A 58 -6.13 7.36 8.30
N SER A 59 -6.75 6.37 8.95
CA SER A 59 -7.18 6.48 10.34
C SER A 59 -6.06 6.22 11.35
N LEU A 60 -4.95 5.63 10.91
CA LEU A 60 -3.74 5.54 11.73
C LEU A 60 -3.32 6.96 12.12
N ARG A 61 -3.36 7.25 13.43
CA ARG A 61 -2.70 8.45 13.97
C ARG A 61 -1.24 8.40 13.54
N GLU A 62 -0.64 9.56 13.33
CA GLU A 62 0.76 9.73 12.92
C GLU A 62 1.67 9.89 14.15
N PRO A 63 2.15 8.84 14.85
CA PRO A 63 3.18 8.96 15.89
C PRO A 63 4.56 8.96 15.23
N TYR A 64 4.74 9.81 14.21
CA TYR A 64 6.04 9.99 13.59
C TYR A 64 6.92 10.81 14.51
N ASP A 65 8.16 10.36 14.68
CA ASP A 65 9.22 11.20 15.16
C ASP A 65 9.40 12.37 14.18
N GLY A 66 9.22 13.61 14.63
CA GLY A 66 9.33 14.81 13.78
C GLY A 66 10.74 15.07 13.24
N GLN A 67 11.78 14.41 13.78
CA GLN A 67 13.17 14.51 13.32
C GLN A 67 13.57 13.35 12.40
N SER A 68 13.20 12.10 12.72
CA SER A 68 13.60 10.93 11.91
C SER A 68 12.54 10.49 10.89
N GLY A 69 11.28 10.91 11.03
CA GLY A 69 10.17 10.42 10.21
C GLY A 69 9.83 8.96 10.44
N GLU A 70 10.42 8.33 11.45
CA GLU A 70 10.17 6.95 11.84
C GLU A 70 8.89 6.85 12.68
N LEU A 71 8.15 5.77 12.49
CA LEU A 71 7.06 5.43 13.39
C LEU A 71 7.64 5.05 14.76
N ARG A 72 7.11 5.66 15.82
CA ARG A 72 7.43 5.25 17.19
C ARG A 72 6.51 4.15 17.71
N ASP A 73 5.32 4.04 17.13
CA ASP A 73 4.31 3.07 17.52
C ASP A 73 4.45 1.76 16.74
N GLU A 74 4.83 0.71 17.45
CA GLU A 74 4.99 -0.64 16.90
C GLU A 74 3.68 -1.25 16.41
N GLU A 75 2.53 -0.88 17.00
CA GLU A 75 1.22 -1.33 16.52
C GLU A 75 0.94 -0.71 15.15
N VAL A 76 1.18 0.59 15.00
CA VAL A 76 0.99 1.30 13.72
C VAL A 76 1.95 0.77 12.65
N LYS A 77 3.21 0.45 13.00
CA LYS A 77 4.13 -0.22 12.07
C LYS A 77 3.59 -1.55 11.57
N ARG A 78 3.07 -2.39 12.47
CA ARG A 78 2.50 -3.70 12.11
C ARG A 78 1.29 -3.54 11.20
N LEU A 79 0.43 -2.56 11.45
CA LEU A 79 -0.74 -2.29 10.60
C LEU A 79 -0.32 -1.83 9.19
N ILE A 80 0.69 -0.97 9.08
CA ILE A 80 1.24 -0.54 7.78
C ILE A 80 1.85 -1.72 7.02
N LEU A 81 2.63 -2.57 7.70
CA LEU A 81 3.21 -3.77 7.08
C LEU A 81 2.14 -4.78 6.67
N SER A 82 1.11 -4.97 7.48
CA SER A 82 -0.03 -5.84 7.14
C SER A 82 -0.77 -5.32 5.90
N ALA A 83 -1.03 -4.02 5.82
CA ALA A 83 -1.68 -3.43 4.65
C ALA A 83 -0.80 -3.53 3.40
N TYR A 84 0.51 -3.37 3.56
CA TYR A 84 1.48 -3.60 2.50
C TYR A 84 1.41 -5.04 1.98
N ASP A 85 1.49 -6.03 2.87
CA ASP A 85 1.57 -7.44 2.48
C ASP A 85 0.27 -7.86 1.79
N GLU A 86 -0.86 -7.36 2.29
CA GLU A 86 -2.16 -7.57 1.66
C GLU A 86 -2.26 -6.91 0.28
N LEU A 87 -1.87 -5.64 0.15
CA LEU A 87 -1.88 -4.94 -1.14
C LEU A 87 -1.01 -5.66 -2.16
N ILE A 88 0.19 -6.09 -1.78
CA ILE A 88 1.06 -6.88 -2.64
C ILE A 88 0.42 -8.22 -3.02
N GLY A 89 -0.20 -8.92 -2.08
CA GLY A 89 -0.89 -10.19 -2.35
C GLY A 89 -1.98 -10.03 -3.40
N ILE A 90 -2.82 -8.99 -3.25
CA ILE A 90 -3.86 -8.66 -4.22
C ILE A 90 -3.25 -8.29 -5.58
N LEU A 91 -2.21 -7.44 -5.60
CA LEU A 91 -1.56 -7.04 -6.86
C LEU A 91 -0.94 -8.24 -7.59
N LYS A 92 -0.25 -9.13 -6.85
CA LYS A 92 0.33 -10.37 -7.41
C LYS A 92 -0.74 -11.32 -7.95
N SER A 93 -1.95 -11.33 -7.37
CA SER A 93 -3.05 -12.16 -7.88
C SER A 93 -3.54 -11.78 -9.28
N TYR A 94 -3.27 -10.56 -9.73
CA TYR A 94 -3.58 -10.13 -11.10
C TYR A 94 -2.50 -10.49 -12.11
N ILE A 95 -1.33 -10.95 -11.66
CA ILE A 95 -0.27 -11.42 -12.54
C ILE A 95 -0.54 -12.92 -12.80
N PRO A 96 -0.86 -13.32 -14.03
CA PRO A 96 -1.04 -14.73 -14.35
C PRO A 96 0.28 -15.48 -14.09
N VAL A 97 0.21 -16.58 -13.34
CA VAL A 97 1.34 -17.49 -13.16
C VAL A 97 1.48 -18.29 -14.45
N GLU A 98 2.62 -18.13 -15.14
CA GLU A 98 2.98 -18.91 -16.34
C GLU A 98 3.14 -20.41 -16.04
#